data_AF-A0A2G9Y8R9-F1
#
_entry.id   AF-A0A2G9Y8R9-F1
#
_cell.length_a   1.000
_cell.length_b   1.000
_cell.length_c   1.000
_cell.angle_alpha   90.00
_cell.angle_beta   90.00
_cell.angle_gamma   90.00
#
_symmetry.space_group_name_H-M   'P 1'
#
loop_
_entity.id
_entity.type
_entity.pdbx_description
1 polymer ?
#
loop_
_entity_poly.entity_id
_entity_poly.type
_entity_poly.pdbx_seq_one_letter_code
_entity_poly.pdbx_strand_id
1 'polypeptide(L)'
;VAEPVKEWAYGRININTAPISVLLNLPFLTPDEANEIINGRPYAGIGLVGPKLNTAATKLQLWGCNLKDDDQKELSYRRISNLITVRSNLFRIISTGQAVEDFDGNGKIEEKEILAEKKVIAVYDRGRKFRKFVQWKVK
;
A
#
# COMPACT_ATOMS: atom_id res chain seq x y z
N VAL A 1 -18.80 -2.31 -16.40
CA VAL A 1 -17.70 -1.80 -15.54
C VAL A 1 -18.30 -1.47 -14.18
N ALA A 2 -17.83 -2.08 -13.09
CA ALA A 2 -18.37 -1.79 -11.76
C ALA A 2 -18.03 -0.34 -11.39
N GLU A 3 -19.01 0.41 -10.87
CA GLU A 3 -18.79 1.77 -10.39
C GLU A 3 -17.69 1.80 -9.31
N PRO A 4 -16.85 2.84 -9.26
CA PRO A 4 -15.85 2.96 -8.21
C PRO A 4 -16.56 2.98 -6.86
N VAL A 5 -16.19 2.05 -5.98
CA VAL A 5 -16.83 1.91 -4.66
C VAL A 5 -16.74 3.25 -3.93
N LYS A 6 -17.89 3.88 -3.70
CA LYS A 6 -18.03 5.20 -3.07
C LYS A 6 -17.58 5.19 -1.61
N GLU A 7 -17.66 4.01 -0.98
CA GLU A 7 -17.28 3.77 0.40
C GLU A 7 -16.06 2.84 0.49
N TRP A 8 -15.23 3.06 1.49
CA TRP A 8 -14.00 2.30 1.65
C TRP A 8 -14.31 0.97 2.32
N ALA A 9 -13.88 -0.13 1.73
CA ALA A 9 -14.04 -1.44 2.32
C ALA A 9 -12.85 -1.76 3.25
N TYR A 10 -13.16 -2.10 4.50
CA TYR A 10 -12.17 -2.63 5.44
C TYR A 10 -11.61 -3.97 4.94
N GLY A 11 -10.37 -4.29 5.33
CA GLY A 11 -9.75 -5.58 5.04
C GLY A 11 -9.16 -5.74 3.63
N ARG A 12 -9.38 -4.78 2.71
CA ARG A 12 -8.75 -4.81 1.39
C ARG A 12 -7.27 -4.45 1.45
N ILE A 13 -6.46 -5.12 0.64
CA ILE A 13 -5.02 -4.95 0.54
C ILE A 13 -4.71 -3.71 -0.31
N ASN A 14 -3.99 -2.75 0.26
CA ASN A 14 -3.53 -1.60 -0.50
C ASN A 14 -2.34 -1.96 -1.38
N ILE A 15 -2.56 -2.12 -2.68
CA ILE A 15 -1.54 -2.53 -3.65
C ILE A 15 -0.46 -1.48 -3.86
N ASN A 16 -0.64 -0.23 -3.42
CA ASN A 16 0.42 0.80 -3.49
C ASN A 16 1.45 0.64 -2.36
N THR A 17 1.09 -0.04 -1.28
CA THR A 17 1.93 -0.15 -0.07
C THR A 17 2.20 -1.58 0.37
N ALA A 18 1.47 -2.57 -0.17
CA ALA A 18 1.65 -3.98 0.20
C ALA A 18 3.06 -4.47 -0.17
N PRO A 19 3.74 -5.24 0.68
CA PRO A 19 5.01 -5.88 0.29
C PRO A 19 4.76 -6.98 -0.76
N ILE A 20 5.82 -7.36 -1.49
CA ILE A 20 5.75 -8.41 -2.52
C ILE A 20 5.21 -9.73 -1.96
N SER A 21 5.62 -10.10 -0.75
CA SER A 21 5.16 -11.32 -0.08
C SER A 21 3.65 -11.36 0.11
N VAL A 22 2.98 -10.22 0.31
CA VAL A 22 1.52 -10.16 0.40
C VAL A 22 0.88 -10.32 -0.98
N LEU A 23 1.46 -9.72 -2.02
CA LEU A 23 0.95 -9.84 -3.38
C LEU A 23 1.06 -11.27 -3.93
N LEU A 24 2.16 -11.97 -3.63
CA LEU A 24 2.37 -13.37 -4.02
C LEU A 24 1.35 -14.34 -3.40
N ASN A 25 0.69 -13.93 -2.31
CA ASN A 25 -0.37 -14.70 -1.67
C ASN A 25 -1.78 -14.33 -2.16
N LEU A 26 -1.91 -13.40 -3.12
CA LEU A 26 -3.20 -13.12 -3.74
C LEU A 26 -3.56 -14.27 -4.71
N PRO A 27 -4.81 -14.76 -4.66
CA PRO A 27 -5.24 -15.80 -5.59
C PRO A 27 -5.21 -15.28 -7.02
N PHE A 28 -4.93 -16.16 -7.99
CA PHE A 28 -4.90 -15.83 -9.42
C PHE A 28 -3.81 -14.84 -9.85
N LEU A 29 -2.85 -14.53 -8.99
CA LEU A 29 -1.70 -13.70 -9.31
C LEU A 29 -0.45 -14.58 -9.42
N THR A 30 0.27 -14.46 -10.52
CA THR A 30 1.58 -15.07 -10.71
C THR A 30 2.69 -14.20 -10.11
N PRO A 31 3.89 -14.77 -9.85
CA PRO A 31 5.02 -13.99 -9.37
C PRO A 31 5.43 -12.84 -10.29
N ASP A 32 5.35 -13.05 -11.60
CA ASP A 32 5.67 -12.02 -12.59
C ASP A 32 4.68 -10.86 -12.48
N GLU A 33 3.37 -11.15 -12.51
CA GLU A 33 2.31 -10.15 -12.33
C GLU A 33 2.44 -9.39 -11.00
N ALA A 34 2.86 -10.06 -9.91
CA ALA A 34 3.10 -9.42 -8.62
C ALA A 34 4.25 -8.39 -8.67
N ASN A 35 5.35 -8.73 -9.33
CA ASN A 35 6.47 -7.82 -9.54
C ASN A 35 6.09 -6.65 -10.45
N GLU A 36 5.32 -6.97 -11.50
CA GLU A 36 4.74 -6.00 -12.42
C GLU A 36 3.88 -4.99 -11.64
N ILE A 37 3.07 -5.44 -10.67
CA ILE A 37 2.27 -4.55 -9.80
C ILE A 37 3.18 -3.62 -8.99
N ILE A 38 4.29 -4.12 -8.47
CA ILE A 38 5.24 -3.29 -7.71
C ILE A 38 5.85 -2.22 -8.61
N ASN A 39 6.28 -2.61 -9.80
CA ASN A 39 6.92 -1.72 -10.76
C ASN A 39 5.97 -0.64 -11.29
N GLY A 40 4.67 -0.94 -11.39
CA GLY A 40 3.66 0.02 -11.87
C GLY A 40 3.17 1.02 -10.82
N ARG A 41 3.58 0.90 -9.56
CA ARG A 41 3.22 1.84 -8.49
C ARG A 41 3.73 3.25 -8.80
N PRO A 42 3.00 4.31 -8.43
CA PRO A 42 1.70 4.29 -7.76
C PRO A 42 0.51 4.20 -8.74
N TYR A 43 -0.61 3.69 -8.24
CA TYR A 43 -1.90 3.62 -8.93
C TYR A 43 -2.91 4.60 -8.33
N ALA A 44 -3.58 5.39 -9.18
CA ALA A 44 -4.64 6.31 -8.75
C ALA A 44 -6.01 5.61 -8.57
N GLY A 45 -6.19 4.45 -9.21
CA GLY A 45 -7.43 3.68 -9.22
C GLY A 45 -7.18 2.21 -9.56
N ILE A 46 -8.08 1.31 -9.14
CA ILE A 46 -7.95 -0.14 -9.37
C ILE A 46 -7.95 -0.47 -10.88
N GLY A 47 -8.73 0.27 -11.68
CA GLY A 47 -8.78 0.08 -13.14
C GLY A 47 -7.45 0.39 -13.86
N LEU A 48 -6.50 1.07 -13.21
CA LEU A 48 -5.19 1.39 -13.78
C LEU A 48 -4.12 0.33 -13.46
N VAL A 49 -4.50 -0.70 -12.72
CA VAL A 49 -3.60 -1.81 -12.37
C VAL A 49 -3.35 -2.66 -13.60
N GLY A 50 -4.39 -3.22 -14.22
CA GLY A 50 -4.26 -4.02 -15.44
C GLY A 50 -3.51 -3.35 -16.61
N PRO A 51 -3.79 -2.07 -16.95
CA PRO A 51 -3.15 -1.40 -18.08
C PRO A 51 -1.64 -1.14 -17.93
N LYS A 52 -1.13 -0.88 -16.72
CA LYS A 52 0.31 -0.59 -16.50
C LYS A 52 1.19 -1.85 -16.48
N LEU A 53 0.57 -3.01 -16.35
CA LEU A 53 1.24 -4.32 -16.38
C LEU A 53 1.41 -4.80 -17.82
N ASN A 54 0.62 -4.22 -18.71
CA ASN A 54 0.76 -4.41 -20.12
C ASN A 54 1.87 -3.48 -20.66
N THR A 55 3.12 -3.83 -20.36
CA THR A 55 4.31 -3.30 -21.06
C THR A 55 4.25 -3.62 -22.57
N ALA A 56 3.30 -4.47 -23.00
CA ALA A 56 2.93 -4.65 -24.39
C ALA A 56 1.79 -3.72 -24.88
N ALA A 57 0.80 -3.30 -24.07
CA ALA A 57 -0.29 -2.41 -24.51
C ALA A 57 0.19 -1.00 -24.84
N THR A 58 1.16 -0.47 -24.10
CA THR A 58 1.77 0.83 -24.43
C THR A 58 2.55 0.77 -25.76
N LYS A 59 3.03 -0.42 -26.18
CA LYS A 59 3.59 -0.65 -27.51
C LYS A 59 2.52 -0.99 -28.57
N LEU A 60 1.41 -1.61 -28.18
CA LEU A 60 0.33 -2.02 -29.08
C LEU A 60 -0.57 -0.86 -29.51
N GLN A 61 -0.81 0.11 -28.62
CA GLN A 61 -1.61 1.30 -28.95
C GLN A 61 -0.89 2.23 -29.94
N LEU A 62 0.44 2.14 -30.03
CA LEU A 62 1.25 2.84 -31.03
C LEU A 62 1.15 2.19 -32.43
N TRP A 63 0.65 0.96 -32.54
CA TRP A 63 0.68 0.13 -33.76
C TRP A 63 -0.67 -0.53 -34.12
N GLY A 64 -1.80 0.03 -33.67
CA GLY A 64 -3.12 -0.28 -34.26
C GLY A 64 -3.56 -1.75 -34.24
N CYS A 65 -3.05 -2.59 -33.33
CA CYS A 65 -3.43 -3.99 -33.25
C CYS A 65 -4.66 -4.18 -32.35
N ASN A 66 -5.67 -4.87 -32.87
CA ASN A 66 -6.95 -5.16 -32.20
C ASN A 66 -6.79 -6.18 -31.06
N LEU A 67 -7.32 -5.79 -29.89
CA LEU A 67 -7.35 -6.48 -28.60
C LEU A 67 -8.29 -7.70 -28.61
N LYS A 68 -7.88 -8.83 -29.17
CA LYS A 68 -8.67 -10.09 -29.07
C LYS A 68 -8.13 -11.10 -28.06
N ASP A 69 -6.90 -10.92 -27.57
CA ASP A 69 -6.24 -11.87 -26.66
C ASP A 69 -6.06 -11.36 -25.21
N ASP A 70 -6.57 -10.18 -24.87
CA ASP A 70 -6.35 -9.51 -23.56
C ASP A 70 -7.36 -9.90 -22.47
N ASP A 71 -8.38 -10.71 -22.78
CA ASP A 71 -9.45 -11.06 -21.84
C ASP A 71 -8.93 -11.86 -20.63
N GLN A 72 -7.97 -12.77 -20.83
CA GLN A 72 -7.50 -13.64 -19.74
C GLN A 72 -6.72 -12.92 -18.64
N LYS A 73 -5.86 -11.96 -19.01
CA LYS A 73 -5.11 -11.17 -18.02
C LYS A 73 -6.03 -10.18 -17.32
N GLU A 74 -6.99 -9.58 -18.03
CA GLU A 74 -8.00 -8.74 -17.40
C GLU A 74 -8.88 -9.53 -16.41
N LEU A 75 -9.12 -10.82 -16.66
CA LEU A 75 -9.88 -11.70 -15.75
C LEU A 75 -9.20 -11.89 -14.39
N SER A 76 -7.88 -12.05 -14.32
CA SER A 76 -7.15 -12.20 -13.05
C SER A 76 -7.35 -10.98 -12.16
N TYR A 77 -7.21 -9.77 -12.72
CA TYR A 77 -7.42 -8.52 -11.97
C TYR A 77 -8.88 -8.31 -11.57
N ARG A 78 -9.84 -8.67 -12.43
CA ARG A 78 -11.27 -8.65 -12.08
C ARG A 78 -11.56 -9.58 -10.89
N ARG A 79 -10.95 -10.77 -10.85
CA ARG A 79 -11.14 -11.75 -9.76
C ARG A 79 -10.62 -11.24 -8.41
N ILE A 80 -9.48 -10.55 -8.40
CA ILE A 80 -8.92 -10.00 -7.15
C ILE A 80 -9.41 -8.60 -6.80
N SER A 81 -10.18 -7.93 -7.67
CA SER A 81 -10.62 -6.55 -7.48
C SER A 81 -11.33 -6.28 -6.15
N ASN A 82 -12.05 -7.27 -5.62
CA ASN A 82 -12.72 -7.20 -4.32
C ASN A 82 -11.79 -7.34 -3.11
N LEU A 83 -10.57 -7.86 -3.33
CA LEU A 83 -9.55 -8.06 -2.30
C LEU A 83 -8.60 -6.87 -2.19
N ILE A 84 -8.52 -6.03 -3.22
CA ILE A 84 -7.51 -4.97 -3.33
C ILE A 84 -8.12 -3.56 -3.28
N THR A 85 -7.28 -2.60 -2.91
CA THR A 85 -7.57 -1.16 -2.92
C THR A 85 -6.32 -0.38 -3.30
N VAL A 86 -6.48 0.86 -3.74
CA VAL A 86 -5.36 1.81 -4.00
C VAL A 86 -5.19 2.85 -2.89
N ARG A 87 -6.14 2.93 -1.96
CA ARG A 87 -6.17 3.89 -0.86
C ARG A 87 -6.43 3.18 0.46
N SER A 88 -5.83 3.70 1.52
CA SER A 88 -6.06 3.25 2.90
C SER A 88 -6.67 4.38 3.72
N ASN A 89 -7.50 4.01 4.70
CA ASN A 89 -7.92 4.90 5.78
C ASN A 89 -7.42 4.47 7.15
N LEU A 90 -6.90 3.24 7.26
CA LEU A 90 -6.29 2.74 8.47
C LEU A 90 -4.77 2.93 8.40
N PHE A 91 -4.22 3.57 9.42
CA PHE A 91 -2.82 3.91 9.53
C PHE A 91 -2.27 3.44 10.87
N ARG A 92 -1.00 3.04 10.88
CA ARG A 92 -0.25 2.78 12.11
C ARG A 92 0.69 3.95 12.34
N ILE A 93 0.46 4.69 13.40
CA ILE A 93 1.31 5.80 13.85
C ILE A 93 2.26 5.26 14.90
N ILE A 94 3.55 5.49 14.71
CA ILE A 94 4.61 5.12 15.66
C ILE A 94 5.24 6.43 16.10
N SER A 95 5.12 6.76 17.40
CA SER A 95 5.72 7.94 18.01
C SER A 95 6.80 7.49 18.99
N THR A 96 8.00 8.00 18.81
CA THR A 96 9.17 7.74 19.66
C THR A 96 9.54 9.00 20.39
N GLY A 97 9.50 8.96 21.72
CA GLY A 97 10.05 9.99 22.59
C GLY A 97 11.36 9.51 23.20
N GLN A 98 12.40 10.34 23.13
CA GLN A 98 13.69 10.06 23.73
C GLN A 98 14.02 11.17 24.72
N ALA A 99 14.46 10.81 25.92
CA ALA A 99 15.07 11.71 26.88
C ALA A 99 16.58 11.62 26.70
N VAL A 100 17.22 12.76 26.45
CA VAL A 100 18.63 12.83 26.08
C VAL A 100 19.34 13.86 26.96
N GLU A 101 20.60 13.59 27.29
CA GLU A 101 21.50 14.50 28.00
C GLU A 101 22.84 14.51 27.29
N ASP A 102 23.24 15.69 26.81
CA ASP A 102 24.51 15.91 26.12
C ASP A 102 25.63 15.97 27.15
N PHE A 103 26.40 14.89 27.27
CA PHE A 103 27.46 14.77 28.29
C PHE A 103 28.80 15.32 27.81
N ASP A 104 29.02 15.37 26.50
CA ASP A 104 30.31 15.78 25.92
C ASP A 104 30.29 17.22 25.36
N GLY A 105 29.12 17.86 25.37
CA GLY A 105 28.89 19.25 24.94
C GLY A 105 29.04 19.44 23.43
N ASN A 106 28.95 18.37 22.64
CA ASN A 106 29.21 18.40 21.21
C ASN A 106 27.98 18.82 20.36
N GLY A 107 26.79 18.91 20.98
CA GLY A 107 25.53 19.32 20.34
C GLY A 107 24.92 18.27 19.39
N LYS A 108 25.36 17.02 19.42
CA LYS A 108 24.83 15.89 18.65
C LYS A 108 24.36 14.82 19.62
N ILE A 109 23.17 14.28 19.39
CA ILE A 109 22.63 13.19 20.20
C ILE A 109 23.24 11.87 19.73
N GLU A 110 24.06 11.27 20.58
CA GLU A 110 24.59 9.92 20.39
C GLU A 110 23.75 8.86 21.13
N GLU A 111 23.86 7.58 20.73
CA GLU A 111 23.09 6.50 21.39
C GLU A 111 23.39 6.37 22.89
N LYS A 112 24.60 6.75 23.31
CA LYS A 112 25.02 6.72 24.72
C LYS A 112 24.38 7.82 25.57
N GLU A 113 23.85 8.84 24.94
CA GLU A 113 23.26 10.03 25.58
C GLU A 113 21.75 9.90 25.73
N ILE A 114 21.17 8.84 25.18
CA ILE A 114 19.75 8.52 25.34
C ILE A 114 19.55 7.86 26.71
N LEU A 115 19.06 8.65 27.66
CA LEU A 115 18.74 8.20 29.02
C LEU A 115 17.51 7.29 29.05
N ALA A 116 16.53 7.56 28.18
CA ALA A 116 15.33 6.75 28.07
C ALA A 116 14.70 6.89 26.68
N GLU A 117 14.13 5.81 26.15
CA GLU A 117 13.26 5.82 24.98
C GLU A 117 11.88 5.26 25.35
N LYS A 118 10.83 5.88 24.82
CA LYS A 118 9.46 5.39 24.94
C LYS A 118 8.76 5.42 23.59
N LYS A 119 8.10 4.32 23.24
CA LYS A 119 7.48 4.15 21.92
C LYS A 119 5.97 3.97 22.05
N VAL A 120 5.19 4.88 21.49
CA VAL A 120 3.73 4.75 21.40
C VAL A 120 3.37 4.26 20.01
N ILE A 121 2.66 3.14 19.93
CA ILE A 121 2.13 2.58 18.69
C ILE A 121 0.61 2.74 18.73
N ALA A 122 0.07 3.54 17.80
CA ALA A 122 -1.35 3.82 17.71
C ALA A 122 -1.91 3.42 16.34
N VAL A 123 -3.14 2.91 16.33
CA VAL A 123 -3.93 2.62 15.14
C VAL A 123 -4.90 3.77 14.93
N TYR A 124 -4.80 4.43 13.78
CA TYR A 124 -5.59 5.60 13.41
C TYR A 124 -6.46 5.28 12.19
N ASP A 125 -7.76 5.46 12.32
CA ASP A 125 -8.75 5.31 11.27
C ASP A 125 -9.29 6.69 10.84
N ARG A 126 -8.87 7.13 9.65
CA ARG A 126 -9.26 8.39 9.05
C ARG A 126 -10.75 8.44 8.70
N GLY A 127 -11.36 7.29 8.42
CA GLY A 127 -12.75 7.21 7.97
C GLY A 127 -13.77 7.43 9.09
N ARG A 128 -13.36 7.30 10.35
CA ARG A 128 -14.24 7.51 11.50
C ARG A 128 -14.48 9.00 11.74
N LYS A 129 -15.73 9.36 12.06
CA LYS A 129 -16.10 10.72 12.46
C LYS A 129 -15.60 11.08 13.86
N PHE A 130 -15.66 10.12 14.80
CA PHE A 130 -15.24 10.27 16.19
C PHE A 130 -14.31 9.13 16.60
N ARG A 131 -13.45 9.34 17.60
CA ARG A 131 -12.48 8.34 18.11
C ARG A 131 -11.65 7.72 16.97
N LYS A 132 -10.95 8.57 16.23
CA LYS A 132 -10.11 8.15 15.10
C LYS A 132 -8.95 7.26 15.53
N PHE A 133 -8.41 7.49 16.73
CA PHE A 133 -7.51 6.52 17.37
C PHE A 133 -8.33 5.34 17.88
N VAL A 134 -8.17 4.20 17.22
CA VAL A 134 -8.94 2.98 17.50
C VAL A 134 -8.35 2.25 18.71
N GLN A 135 -7.02 2.18 18.75
CA GLN A 135 -6.26 1.50 19.79
C GLN A 135 -4.85 2.08 19.85
N TRP A 136 -4.24 2.10 21.03
CA TRP A 136 -2.81 2.39 21.18
C TRP A 136 -2.21 1.49 22.25
N LYS A 137 -0.90 1.31 22.16
CA LYS A 137 -0.09 0.68 23.20
C LYS A 137 1.22 1.43 23.37
N VAL A 138 1.70 1.43 24.60
CA VAL A 138 3.01 1.96 24.96
C VAL A 138 3.97 0.78 25.03
N LYS A 139 5.14 0.94 24.41
CA LYS A 139 6.28 0.05 24.46
C LYS A 139 7.48 0.79 25.05
#